data_AF-A0A2D8G427-F1
#
_entry.id   AF-A0A2D8G427-F1
#
_cell.length_a   1.000
_cell.length_b   1.000
_cell.length_c   1.000
_cell.angle_alpha   90.00
_cell.angle_beta   90.00
_cell.angle_gamma   90.00
#
_symmetry.space_group_name_H-M   'P 1'
#
loop_
_entity.id
_entity.type
_entity.pdbx_description
1 polymer ?
#
loop_
_entity_poly.entity_id
_entity_poly.type
_entity_poly.pdbx_seq_one_letter_code
_entity_poly.pdbx_strand_id
1 'polypeptide(L)'
;MEEKNEKSLDPIAEIILQTLERKVSVAPAEIARSLGEARRKAAEKPDAWRRFMNPVKQQMLFLAREGKIEIVRKGEVVDPEDFRGVVRMRLKVAD
;
A
#
# COMPACT_ATOMS: atom_id res chain seq x y z
N MET A 1 -17.47 26.19 -16.20
CA MET A 1 -17.90 25.76 -14.85
C MET A 1 -17.26 24.42 -14.60
N GLU A 2 -16.64 24.28 -13.44
CA GLU A 2 -15.76 23.19 -12.99
C GLU A 2 -16.44 21.81 -13.08
N GLU A 3 -15.95 20.93 -13.94
CA GLU A 3 -16.16 19.49 -13.80
C GLU A 3 -14.92 18.90 -13.15
N LYS A 4 -15.12 18.48 -11.89
CA LYS A 4 -14.13 17.93 -10.99
C LYS A 4 -13.31 16.85 -11.68
N ASN A 5 -12.03 17.13 -11.88
CA ASN A 5 -11.01 16.12 -12.15
C ASN A 5 -10.78 15.35 -10.84
N GLU A 6 -11.79 14.56 -10.45
CA GLU A 6 -11.79 13.71 -9.26
C GLU A 6 -10.81 12.57 -9.57
N LYS A 7 -9.53 12.80 -9.28
CA LYS A 7 -8.45 11.84 -9.50
C LYS A 7 -8.78 10.57 -8.72
N SER A 8 -9.39 9.61 -9.40
CA SER A 8 -9.59 8.25 -8.90
C SER A 8 -8.21 7.72 -8.51
N LEU A 9 -8.04 7.39 -7.22
CA LEU A 9 -6.78 6.84 -6.71
C LEU A 9 -6.46 5.56 -7.47
N ASP A 10 -5.18 5.24 -7.62
CA ASP A 10 -4.79 3.94 -8.15
C ASP A 10 -5.52 2.84 -7.35
N PRO A 11 -6.05 1.79 -7.99
CA PRO A 11 -6.81 0.75 -7.29
C PRO A 11 -5.98 0.05 -6.21
N ILE A 12 -4.65 0.02 -6.38
CA ILE A 12 -3.72 -0.49 -5.37
C ILE A 12 -3.64 0.46 -4.17
N ALA A 13 -3.63 1.77 -4.39
CA ALA A 13 -3.66 2.76 -3.32
C ALA A 13 -4.97 2.70 -2.53
N GLU A 14 -6.11 2.56 -3.21
CA GLU A 14 -7.40 2.35 -2.57
C GLU A 14 -7.41 1.11 -1.68
N ILE A 15 -6.90 -0.03 -2.19
CA ILE A 15 -6.82 -1.27 -1.42
C ILE A 15 -5.91 -1.13 -0.20
N ILE A 16 -4.81 -0.37 -0.31
CA ILE A 16 -3.93 -0.08 0.83
C ILE A 16 -4.74 0.66 1.91
N LEU A 17 -5.44 1.74 1.55
CA LEU A 17 -6.22 2.54 2.49
C LEU A 17 -7.34 1.70 3.12
N GLN A 18 -8.15 0.99 2.33
CA GLN A 18 -9.21 0.12 2.84
C GLN A 18 -8.70 -0.96 3.78
N THR A 19 -7.52 -1.52 3.51
CA THR A 19 -6.91 -2.51 4.39
C THR A 19 -6.49 -1.89 5.72
N LEU A 20 -5.96 -0.67 5.69
CA LEU A 20 -5.55 0.06 6.89
C LEU A 20 -6.72 0.59 7.71
N GLU A 21 -7.87 0.89 7.10
CA GLU A 21 -9.10 1.21 7.84
C GLU A 21 -9.56 0.03 8.72
N ARG A 22 -9.24 -1.19 8.30
CA ARG A 22 -9.59 -2.43 9.02
C ARG A 22 -8.45 -2.96 9.90
N LYS A 23 -7.23 -2.47 9.73
CA LYS A 23 -6.02 -2.95 10.42
C LYS A 23 -5.15 -1.78 10.88
N VAL A 24 -4.72 -1.81 12.14
CA VAL A 24 -3.80 -0.80 12.72
C VAL A 24 -2.52 -0.64 11.90
N SER A 25 -1.96 -1.73 11.35
CA SER A 25 -0.83 -1.66 10.42
C SER A 25 -0.77 -2.88 9.51
N VAL A 26 -0.25 -2.71 8.28
CA VAL A 26 -0.10 -3.79 7.29
C VAL A 26 1.29 -3.77 6.67
N ALA A 27 1.82 -4.94 6.32
CA ALA A 27 3.06 -5.02 5.54
C ALA A 27 2.75 -4.93 4.03
N PRO A 28 3.62 -4.35 3.19
CA PRO A 28 3.41 -4.29 1.74
C PRO A 28 3.31 -5.68 1.11
N ALA A 29 4.00 -6.68 1.69
CA ALA A 29 3.89 -8.07 1.24
C ALA A 29 2.51 -8.67 1.48
N GLU A 30 1.78 -8.28 2.53
CA GLU A 30 0.41 -8.75 2.76
C GLU A 30 -0.54 -8.20 1.69
N ILE A 31 -0.42 -6.92 1.34
CA ILE A 31 -1.21 -6.31 0.25
C ILE A 31 -0.89 -6.99 -1.08
N ALA A 32 0.38 -7.20 -1.40
CA ALA A 32 0.80 -7.87 -2.62
C ALA A 32 0.28 -9.32 -2.72
N ARG A 33 0.27 -10.05 -1.59
CA ARG A 33 -0.31 -11.40 -1.52
C ARG A 33 -1.82 -11.37 -1.73
N SER A 34 -2.54 -10.50 -1.03
CA SER A 34 -3.99 -10.33 -1.20
C SER A 34 -4.35 -10.01 -2.66
N LEU A 35 -3.61 -9.09 -3.30
CA LEU A 35 -3.75 -8.79 -4.73
C LEU A 35 -3.43 -9.98 -5.63
N GLY A 36 -2.37 -10.71 -5.31
CA GLY A 36 -1.96 -11.91 -6.03
C GLY A 36 -2.98 -13.03 -5.96
N GLU A 37 -3.60 -13.24 -4.79
CA GLU A 37 -4.67 -14.21 -4.57
C GLU A 37 -5.96 -13.79 -5.26
N ALA A 38 -6.38 -12.52 -5.10
CA ALA A 38 -7.58 -11.99 -5.73
C ALA A 38 -7.51 -11.99 -7.27
N ARG A 39 -6.32 -11.81 -7.84
CA ARG A 39 -6.09 -11.87 -9.30
C ARG A 39 -5.54 -13.21 -9.79
N ARG A 40 -5.46 -14.21 -8.92
CA ARG A 40 -4.88 -15.51 -9.26
C ARG A 40 -5.73 -16.20 -10.33
N LYS A 41 -5.13 -16.49 -11.47
CA LYS A 41 -5.72 -17.37 -12.49
C LYS A 41 -5.44 -18.83 -12.15
N ALA A 42 -6.31 -19.75 -12.58
CA ALA A 42 -6.17 -21.19 -12.34
C ALA A 42 -4.80 -21.76 -12.77
N ALA A 43 -4.17 -21.16 -13.78
CA ALA A 43 -2.85 -21.54 -14.31
C ALA A 43 -1.67 -20.73 -13.74
N GLU A 44 -1.88 -19.79 -12.82
CA GLU A 44 -0.81 -18.94 -12.27
C GLU A 44 0.00 -19.65 -11.18
N LYS A 45 1.32 -19.46 -11.24
CA LYS A 45 2.28 -19.97 -10.25
C LYS A 45 1.98 -19.42 -8.85
N PRO A 46 2.29 -20.17 -7.78
CA PRO A 46 2.08 -19.72 -6.40
C PRO A 46 2.82 -18.41 -6.05
N ASP A 47 3.90 -18.08 -6.78
CA ASP A 47 4.69 -16.84 -6.61
C ASP A 47 4.17 -15.62 -7.39
N ALA A 48 3.02 -15.71 -8.05
CA ALA A 48 2.49 -14.62 -8.87
C ALA A 48 2.33 -13.29 -8.12
N TRP A 49 2.11 -13.33 -6.80
CA TRP A 49 2.00 -12.15 -5.95
C TRP A 49 3.24 -11.25 -5.97
N ARG A 50 4.43 -11.81 -6.28
CA ARG A 50 5.71 -11.05 -6.29
C ARG A 50 5.71 -9.94 -7.33
N ARG A 51 4.95 -10.05 -8.41
CA ARG A 51 4.82 -8.99 -9.42
C ARG A 51 4.11 -7.74 -8.87
N PHE A 52 3.26 -7.91 -7.85
CA PHE A 52 2.54 -6.81 -7.21
C PHE A 52 3.38 -6.11 -6.13
N MET A 53 4.52 -6.65 -5.72
CA MET A 53 5.39 -6.01 -4.72
C MET A 53 5.88 -4.63 -5.15
N ASN A 54 6.34 -4.49 -6.39
CA ASN A 54 6.80 -3.20 -6.90
C ASN A 54 5.69 -2.15 -6.99
N PRO A 55 4.53 -2.42 -7.62
CA PRO A 55 3.47 -1.42 -7.67
C PRO A 55 2.88 -1.11 -6.29
N VAL A 56 2.77 -2.07 -5.37
CA VAL A 56 2.36 -1.81 -3.98
C VAL A 56 3.35 -0.88 -3.29
N LYS A 57 4.67 -1.09 -3.45
CA LYS A 57 5.67 -0.19 -2.88
C LYS A 57 5.56 1.22 -3.46
N GLN A 58 5.38 1.36 -4.77
CA GLN A 58 5.22 2.66 -5.42
C GLN A 58 4.02 3.42 -4.84
N GLN A 59 2.87 2.75 -4.70
CA GLN A 59 1.66 3.36 -4.17
C GLN A 59 1.76 3.64 -2.66
N MET A 60 2.43 2.79 -1.90
CA MET A 60 2.75 3.05 -0.50
C MET A 60 3.59 4.33 -0.34
N LEU A 61 4.63 4.50 -1.16
CA LEU A 61 5.45 5.71 -1.16
C LEU A 61 4.65 6.95 -1.56
N PHE A 62 3.81 6.82 -2.59
CA PHE A 62 2.92 7.90 -3.04
C PHE A 62 1.98 8.36 -1.92
N LEU A 63 1.27 7.43 -1.27
CA LEU A 63 0.37 7.73 -0.16
C LEU A 63 1.10 8.31 1.06
N ALA A 64 2.33 7.86 1.32
CA ALA A 64 3.15 8.40 2.41
C ALA A 64 3.58 9.84 2.12
N ARG A 65 3.97 10.14 0.87
CA ARG A 65 4.29 11.50 0.41
C ARG A 65 3.07 12.43 0.43
N GLU A 66 1.90 11.91 0.12
CA GLU A 66 0.62 12.64 0.26
C GLU A 66 0.22 12.83 1.74
N GLY A 67 0.94 12.24 2.69
CA GLY A 67 0.62 12.33 4.11
C GLY A 67 -0.65 11.56 4.51
N LYS A 68 -1.11 10.61 3.68
CA LYS A 68 -2.28 9.77 3.99
C LYS A 68 -1.93 8.58 4.89
N ILE A 69 -0.71 8.08 4.77
CA ILE A 69 -0.20 6.96 5.56
C ILE A 69 1.18 7.27 6.13
N GLU A 70 1.55 6.57 7.19
CA GLU A 70 2.89 6.60 7.76
C GLU A 70 3.56 5.24 7.58
N ILE A 71 4.86 5.25 7.27
CA ILE A 71 5.65 4.03 7.19
C ILE A 71 6.35 3.85 8.54
N VAL A 72 6.17 2.68 9.14
CA VAL A 72 6.66 2.35 10.46
C VAL A 72 7.64 1.19 10.37
N ARG A 73 8.79 1.34 11.01
CA ARG A 73 9.82 0.31 11.14
C ARG A 73 10.20 0.17 12.60
N LYS A 74 10.11 -1.07 13.12
CA LYS A 74 10.37 -1.38 14.54
C LYS A 74 9.61 -0.48 15.54
N GLY A 75 8.44 0.03 15.14
CA GLY A 75 7.61 0.92 15.97
C GLY A 75 7.83 2.41 15.74
N GLU A 76 8.87 2.80 15.00
CA GLU A 76 9.19 4.20 14.70
C GLU A 76 8.74 4.58 13.29
N VAL A 77 8.20 5.79 13.13
CA VAL A 77 7.90 6.33 11.80
C VAL A 77 9.21 6.62 11.09
N VAL A 78 9.36 6.11 9.87
CA VAL A 78 10.56 6.29 9.05
C VAL A 78 10.22 7.03 7.77
N ASP A 79 11.19 7.78 7.27
CA ASP A 79 11.07 8.49 6.01
C ASP A 79 10.79 7.53 4.85
N PRO A 80 9.75 7.78 4.03
CA PRO A 80 9.42 6.94 2.88
C PRO A 80 10.56 6.85 1.86
N GLU A 81 11.44 7.84 1.80
CA GLU A 81 12.50 7.88 0.79
C GLU A 81 13.80 7.22 1.25
N ASP A 82 13.99 7.03 2.56
CA ASP A 82 15.21 6.48 3.13
C ASP A 82 14.94 5.33 4.12
N PHE A 83 14.35 4.23 3.63
CA PHE A 83 14.22 3.00 4.40
C PHE A 83 14.66 1.76 3.63
N ARG A 84 15.25 0.80 4.36
CA ARG A 84 15.62 -0.53 3.84
C ARG A 84 15.09 -1.64 4.74
N GLY A 85 14.67 -2.74 4.11
CA GLY A 85 14.21 -3.94 4.77
C GLY A 85 12.70 -4.00 5.01
N VAL A 86 12.29 -4.72 6.05
CA VAL A 86 10.88 -4.95 6.36
C VAL A 86 10.31 -3.73 7.07
N VAL A 87 9.24 -3.19 6.49
CA VAL A 87 8.46 -2.06 7.03
C VAL A 87 6.99 -2.41 7.06
N ARG A 88 6.24 -1.69 7.88
CA ARG A 88 4.78 -1.70 7.89
C ARG A 88 4.29 -0.31 7.52
N MET A 89 3.06 -0.21 7.05
CA MET A 89 2.36 1.06 6.86
C MET A 89 1.16 1.10 7.79
N ARG A 90 0.78 2.30 8.22
CA ARG A 90 -0.43 2.58 9.00
C ARG A 90 -1.12 3.85 8.48
N LEU A 91 -2.42 4.00 8.72
CA LEU A 91 -3.08 5.26 8.43
C LEU A 91 -2.47 6.37 9.29
N LYS A 92 -2.24 7.53 8.67
CA LYS A 92 -1.92 8.73 9.44
C LYS A 92 -3.20 9.17 10.12
N VAL A 93 -3.20 9.20 11.45
CA VAL A 93 -4.29 9.81 12.20
C VAL A 93 -4.11 11.32 12.00
N ALA A 94 -5.07 11.96 11.34
CA ALA A 94 -5.16 13.42 11.37
C ALA A 94 -5.56 13.78 12.80
N ASP A 95 -4.66 14.46 13.51
CA ASP A 95 -4.96 15.12 14.78
C ASP A 95 -5.88 16.32 14.54
#